data_AF-A0A108TDG8-F1
#
_entry.id   AF-A0A108TDG8-F1
#
_cell.length_a   1.000
_cell.length_b   1.000
_cell.length_c   1.000
_cell.angle_alpha   90.00
_cell.angle_beta   90.00
_cell.angle_gamma   90.00
#
_symmetry.space_group_name_H-M   'P 1'
#
loop_
_entity.id
_entity.type
_entity.pdbx_description
1 polymer ?
#
loop_
_entity_poly.entity_id
_entity_poly.type
_entity_poly.pdbx_seq_one_letter_code
_entity_poly.pdbx_strand_id
1 'polypeptide(L)'
;MNDIDCSYDDLLCRSLSLFRQFRLYDDRIEEDNAFVFLREAEKVVSDTRNGVCVAKLGCVIECLAHRFYINDDTDVILEEVDAFLIKFWKGLKQPSPETFIASLWIGEYFLLRLKNPKSRLHGRSKKMVSKILSFMADMLRKPEKQKVLSLSSVAVLEETVDWVKEVCDVHICEKQVVILLERLYYLQEKGMLGEEADGKNALRRQIWDFYY
;
A
#
# COMPACT_ATOMS: atom_id res chain seq x y z
N MET A 1 -7.96 -27.92 17.89
CA MET A 1 -7.36 -26.57 17.77
C MET A 1 -7.64 -26.17 16.33
N ASN A 2 -8.60 -25.28 16.09
CA ASN A 2 -9.02 -24.93 14.74
C ASN A 2 -7.92 -24.09 14.09
N ASP A 3 -7.15 -24.73 13.22
CA ASP A 3 -6.18 -24.10 12.35
C ASP A 3 -6.96 -23.32 11.28
N ILE A 4 -7.39 -22.11 11.63
CA ILE A 4 -7.89 -21.15 10.65
C ILE A 4 -6.65 -20.70 9.91
N ASP A 5 -6.44 -21.26 8.71
CA ASP A 5 -5.40 -20.88 7.77
C ASP A 5 -5.51 -19.35 7.56
N CYS A 6 -4.67 -18.60 8.27
CA CYS A 6 -4.78 -17.15 8.37
C CYS A 6 -4.24 -16.55 7.06
N SER A 7 -5.02 -15.73 6.37
CA SER A 7 -4.54 -15.14 5.12
C SER A 7 -3.38 -14.18 5.40
N TYR A 8 -2.54 -13.94 4.39
CA TYR A 8 -1.41 -13.02 4.53
C TYR A 8 -1.84 -11.61 5.01
N ASP A 9 -2.96 -11.11 4.49
CA ASP A 9 -3.49 -9.80 4.90
C ASP A 9 -4.01 -9.87 6.35
N ASP A 10 -4.59 -11.00 6.78
CA ASP A 10 -5.04 -11.18 8.17
C ASP A 10 -3.87 -11.20 9.17
N LEU A 11 -2.74 -11.81 8.82
CA LEU A 11 -1.53 -11.76 9.65
C LEU A 11 -1.09 -10.31 9.91
N LEU A 12 -1.03 -9.51 8.84
CA LEU A 12 -0.65 -8.10 8.93
C LEU A 12 -1.67 -7.25 9.70
N CYS A 13 -2.97 -7.46 9.46
CA CYS A 13 -4.04 -6.79 10.19
C CYS A 13 -4.02 -7.12 11.69
N ARG A 14 -3.83 -8.40 12.05
CA ARG A 14 -3.73 -8.84 13.45
C ARG A 14 -2.53 -8.22 14.13
N SER A 15 -1.36 -8.24 13.48
CA SER A 15 -0.16 -7.61 14.01
C SER A 15 -0.39 -6.12 14.32
N LEU A 16 -0.90 -5.33 13.37
CA LEU A 16 -1.20 -3.91 13.58
C LEU A 16 -2.23 -3.69 14.71
N SER A 17 -3.27 -4.51 14.79
CA SER A 17 -4.30 -4.41 15.83
C SER A 17 -3.72 -4.62 17.23
N LEU A 18 -2.87 -5.64 17.38
CA LEU A 18 -2.27 -6.00 18.66
C LEU A 18 -1.23 -4.98 19.12
N PHE A 19 -0.41 -4.45 18.21
CA PHE A 19 0.45 -3.31 18.53
C PHE A 19 -0.37 -2.10 19.01
N ARG A 20 -1.50 -1.79 18.36
CA ARG A 20 -2.40 -0.72 18.81
C ARG A 20 -2.95 -0.99 20.22
N GLN A 21 -3.36 -2.23 20.51
CA GLN A 21 -3.86 -2.62 21.83
C GLN A 21 -2.77 -2.51 22.90
N PHE A 22 -1.57 -3.02 22.62
CA PHE A 22 -0.41 -2.88 23.50
C PHE A 22 -0.19 -1.42 23.89
N ARG A 23 -0.19 -0.47 22.95
CA ARG A 23 -0.02 0.95 23.29
C ARG A 23 -1.13 1.53 24.17
N LEU A 24 -2.36 1.05 24.02
CA LEU A 24 -3.50 1.55 24.80
C LEU A 24 -3.51 0.99 26.22
N TYR A 25 -3.04 -0.25 26.42
CA TYR A 25 -3.19 -0.99 27.67
C TYR A 25 -1.88 -1.41 28.35
N ASP A 26 -0.72 -1.15 27.74
CA ASP A 26 0.62 -1.61 28.15
C ASP A 26 0.70 -3.13 28.37
N ASP A 27 -0.08 -3.88 27.57
CA ASP A 27 -0.14 -5.34 27.64
C ASP A 27 0.97 -6.01 26.81
N ARG A 28 2.02 -6.43 27.51
CA ARG A 28 3.19 -7.10 26.90
C ARG A 28 2.86 -8.43 26.22
N ILE A 29 1.78 -9.10 26.62
CA ILE A 29 1.35 -10.35 25.96
C ILE A 29 0.89 -10.03 24.54
N GLU A 30 0.18 -8.91 24.35
CA GLU A 30 -0.27 -8.51 23.02
C GLU A 30 0.87 -8.01 22.14
N GLU A 31 1.91 -7.40 22.73
CA GLU A 31 3.14 -7.08 22.01
C GLU A 31 3.82 -8.34 21.46
N ASP A 32 4.02 -9.36 22.30
CA ASP A 32 4.62 -10.64 21.88
C ASP A 32 3.79 -11.30 20.78
N ASN A 33 2.46 -11.34 20.93
CA ASN A 33 1.55 -11.86 19.90
C ASN A 33 1.65 -11.05 18.58
N ALA A 34 1.75 -9.73 18.67
CA ALA A 34 1.88 -8.86 17.50
C ALA A 34 3.14 -9.19 16.69
N PHE A 35 4.26 -9.44 17.39
CA PHE A 35 5.51 -9.86 16.77
C PHE A 35 5.42 -11.26 16.17
N VAL A 36 4.73 -12.21 16.80
CA VAL A 36 4.52 -13.56 16.22
C VAL A 36 3.85 -13.44 14.85
N PHE A 37 2.75 -12.71 14.73
CA PHE A 37 2.06 -12.52 13.44
C PHE A 37 2.93 -11.77 12.42
N LEU A 38 3.72 -10.79 12.85
CA LEU A 38 4.63 -10.06 11.96
C LEU A 38 5.72 -10.97 11.38
N ARG A 39 6.32 -11.82 12.23
CA ARG A 39 7.34 -12.80 11.80
C ARG A 39 6.78 -13.86 10.86
N GLU A 40 5.54 -14.29 11.08
CA GLU A 40 4.86 -15.19 10.14
C GLU A 40 4.67 -14.53 8.77
N ALA A 41 4.26 -13.25 8.73
CA ALA A 41 4.17 -12.51 7.48
C ALA A 41 5.54 -12.31 6.78
N GLU A 42 6.61 -12.04 7.54
CA GLU A 42 7.98 -12.00 7.02
C GLU A 42 8.40 -13.32 6.36
N LYS A 43 8.01 -14.46 6.96
CA LYS A 43 8.27 -15.79 6.40
C LYS A 43 7.55 -15.99 5.07
N VAL A 44 6.27 -15.62 4.98
CA VAL A 44 5.51 -15.68 3.71
C VAL A 44 6.18 -14.86 2.61
N VAL A 45 6.69 -13.68 2.93
CA VAL A 45 7.43 -12.83 1.98
C VAL A 45 8.72 -13.51 1.53
N SER A 46 9.47 -14.10 2.46
CA SER A 46 10.72 -14.81 2.19
C SER A 46 10.53 -16.02 1.26
N ASP A 47 9.44 -16.76 1.48
CA ASP A 47 9.11 -17.98 0.73
C ASP A 47 8.57 -17.66 -0.67
N THR A 48 7.68 -16.67 -0.79
CA THR A 48 6.99 -16.37 -2.06
C THR A 48 7.74 -15.39 -2.96
N ARG A 49 8.54 -14.49 -2.36
CA ARG A 49 9.15 -13.34 -3.04
C ARG A 49 8.16 -12.51 -3.87
N ASN A 50 6.90 -12.47 -3.47
CA ASN A 50 5.86 -11.71 -4.14
C ASN A 50 6.01 -10.22 -3.84
N GLY A 51 6.16 -9.39 -4.88
CA GLY A 51 6.38 -7.94 -4.69
C GLY A 51 5.21 -7.17 -4.09
N VAL A 52 3.97 -7.66 -4.23
CA VAL A 52 2.82 -7.08 -3.52
C VAL A 52 2.89 -7.38 -2.04
N CYS A 53 3.25 -8.62 -1.66
CA CYS A 53 3.44 -8.97 -0.25
C CYS A 53 4.59 -8.15 0.37
N VAL A 54 5.73 -8.05 -0.33
CA VAL A 54 6.85 -7.20 0.11
C VAL A 54 6.41 -5.75 0.34
N ALA A 55 5.61 -5.17 -0.56
CA ALA A 55 5.12 -3.81 -0.41
C ALA A 55 4.18 -3.66 0.81
N LYS A 56 3.25 -4.60 1.00
CA LYS A 56 2.32 -4.62 2.15
C LYS A 56 3.06 -4.70 3.48
N LEU A 57 3.99 -5.65 3.63
CA LEU A 57 4.83 -5.77 4.82
C LEU A 57 5.66 -4.50 5.04
N GLY A 58 6.24 -3.94 3.97
CA GLY A 58 6.97 -2.68 4.03
C GLY A 58 6.12 -1.52 4.57
N CYS A 59 4.85 -1.42 4.14
CA CYS A 59 3.91 -0.43 4.70
C CYS A 59 3.71 -0.64 6.21
N VAL A 60 3.50 -1.89 6.65
CA VAL A 60 3.30 -2.22 8.07
C VAL A 60 4.52 -1.86 8.91
N ILE A 61 5.72 -2.25 8.46
CA ILE A 61 6.99 -1.92 9.16
C ILE A 61 7.17 -0.39 9.24
N GLU A 62 6.93 0.33 8.14
CA GLU A 62 7.00 1.80 8.12
C GLU A 62 6.01 2.44 9.10
N CYS A 63 4.79 1.91 9.21
CA CYS A 63 3.78 2.36 10.18
C CYS A 63 4.22 2.13 11.62
N LEU A 64 4.71 0.92 11.93
CA LEU A 64 5.16 0.55 13.26
C LEU A 64 6.35 1.40 13.69
N ALA A 65 7.31 1.64 12.80
CA ALA A 65 8.45 2.51 13.03
C ALA A 65 8.02 3.97 13.26
N HIS A 66 7.12 4.49 12.42
CA HIS A 66 6.61 5.86 12.54
C HIS A 66 5.95 6.10 13.91
N ARG A 67 5.22 5.11 14.43
CA ARG A 67 4.53 5.18 15.72
C ARG A 67 5.38 4.70 16.91
N PHE A 68 6.67 4.40 16.70
CA PHE A 68 7.68 3.98 17.70
C PHE A 68 7.47 2.59 18.33
N TYR A 69 6.79 1.67 17.65
CA TYR A 69 6.63 0.28 18.12
C TYR A 69 7.86 -0.59 17.86
N ILE A 70 8.65 -0.23 16.84
CA ILE A 70 9.93 -0.87 16.55
C ILE A 70 11.02 0.19 16.62
N ASN A 71 12.12 -0.13 17.32
CA ASN A 71 13.17 0.83 17.66
C ASN A 71 14.42 0.67 16.78
N ASP A 72 14.21 0.54 15.48
CA ASP A 72 15.28 0.31 14.51
C ASP A 72 15.38 1.46 13.49
N ASP A 73 16.58 1.64 12.91
CA ASP A 73 16.78 2.57 11.79
C ASP A 73 16.00 2.06 10.56
N THR A 74 14.78 2.57 10.44
CA THR A 74 13.80 2.16 9.43
C THR A 74 14.32 2.35 8.01
N ASP A 75 15.18 3.33 7.77
CA ASP A 75 15.79 3.51 6.45
C ASP A 75 16.71 2.36 6.08
N VAL A 76 17.53 1.91 7.03
CA VAL A 76 18.46 0.80 6.82
C VAL A 76 17.69 -0.49 6.56
N ILE A 77 16.66 -0.77 7.36
CA ILE A 77 15.83 -1.98 7.21
C ILE A 77 15.12 -1.99 5.85
N LEU A 78 14.53 -0.87 5.45
CA LEU A 78 13.67 -0.81 4.27
C LEU A 78 14.41 -0.38 3.00
N GLU A 79 15.71 -0.08 3.05
CA GLU A 79 16.48 0.21 1.82
C GLU A 79 16.54 -0.99 0.88
N GLU A 80 16.68 -2.21 1.42
CA GLU A 80 16.62 -3.44 0.61
C GLU A 80 15.23 -3.63 -0.01
N VAL A 81 14.18 -3.30 0.75
CA VAL A 81 12.78 -3.32 0.28
C VAL A 81 12.60 -2.31 -0.85
N ASP A 82 13.12 -1.09 -0.73
CA ASP A 82 13.07 -0.07 -1.79
C ASP A 82 13.69 -0.61 -3.08
N ALA A 83 14.91 -1.16 -2.99
CA ALA A 83 15.65 -1.68 -4.13
C ALA A 83 14.89 -2.82 -4.82
N PHE A 84 14.35 -3.74 -4.03
CA PHE A 84 13.54 -4.85 -4.52
C PHE A 84 12.28 -4.36 -5.23
N LEU A 85 11.48 -3.49 -4.60
CA LEU A 85 10.22 -3.00 -5.16
C LEU A 85 10.42 -2.16 -6.41
N ILE A 86 11.49 -1.35 -6.48
CA ILE A 86 11.84 -0.61 -7.69
C ILE A 86 12.15 -1.57 -8.85
N LYS A 87 12.88 -2.64 -8.58
CA LYS A 87 13.21 -3.65 -9.61
C LYS A 87 11.97 -4.43 -10.03
N PHE A 88 11.15 -4.85 -9.07
CA PHE A 88 9.89 -5.55 -9.30
C PHE A 88 8.94 -4.72 -10.15
N TRP A 89 8.70 -3.46 -9.78
CA TRP A 89 7.80 -2.56 -10.51
C TRP A 89 8.24 -2.33 -11.95
N LYS A 90 9.55 -2.12 -12.20
CA LYS A 90 10.11 -2.01 -13.56
C LYS A 90 9.91 -3.29 -14.39
N GLY A 91 9.78 -4.44 -13.73
CA GLY A 91 9.53 -5.72 -14.36
C GLY A 91 8.07 -5.96 -14.78
N LEU A 92 7.12 -5.12 -14.37
CA LEU A 92 5.72 -5.23 -14.74
C LEU A 92 5.53 -4.80 -16.20
N LYS A 93 5.55 -5.78 -17.13
CA LYS A 93 5.65 -5.52 -18.58
C LYS A 93 4.33 -5.13 -19.26
N GLN A 94 3.17 -5.45 -18.69
CA GLN A 94 1.88 -5.28 -19.36
C GLN A 94 0.81 -4.63 -18.47
N PRO A 95 0.00 -3.71 -19.02
CA PRO A 95 -1.23 -3.23 -18.39
C PRO A 95 -2.15 -4.40 -18.01
N SER A 96 -2.43 -4.56 -16.73
CA SER A 96 -3.40 -5.53 -16.20
C SER A 96 -3.98 -5.04 -14.87
N PRO A 97 -5.11 -5.60 -14.40
CA PRO A 97 -5.62 -5.33 -13.05
C PRO A 97 -4.57 -5.60 -11.97
N GLU A 98 -3.80 -6.68 -12.10
CA GLU A 98 -2.76 -7.08 -11.15
C GLU A 98 -1.61 -6.07 -11.15
N THR A 99 -1.17 -5.61 -12.32
CA THR A 99 -0.15 -4.56 -12.43
C THR A 99 -0.64 -3.25 -11.81
N PHE A 100 -1.94 -2.93 -11.94
CA PHE A 100 -2.53 -1.73 -11.33
C PHE A 100 -2.57 -1.85 -9.80
N ILE A 101 -3.07 -2.95 -9.26
CA ILE A 101 -3.11 -3.25 -7.82
C ILE A 101 -1.69 -3.26 -7.24
N ALA A 102 -0.74 -3.90 -7.91
CA ALA A 102 0.66 -3.90 -7.49
C ALA A 102 1.25 -2.49 -7.48
N SER A 103 0.97 -1.68 -8.50
CA SER A 103 1.41 -0.28 -8.55
C SER A 103 0.81 0.55 -7.42
N LEU A 104 -0.45 0.31 -7.06
CA LEU A 104 -1.13 1.01 -5.97
C LEU A 104 -0.51 0.63 -4.61
N TRP A 105 -0.17 -0.63 -4.35
CA TRP A 105 0.53 -1.04 -3.12
C TRP A 105 1.96 -0.51 -3.03
N ILE A 106 2.70 -0.54 -4.14
CA ILE A 106 4.06 0.01 -4.19
C ILE A 106 4.02 1.54 -4.05
N GLY A 107 3.00 2.18 -4.62
CA GLY A 107 2.75 3.61 -4.48
C GLY A 107 2.43 4.00 -3.04
N GLU A 108 1.62 3.22 -2.35
CA GLU A 108 1.33 3.35 -0.92
C GLU A 108 2.63 3.30 -0.11
N TYR A 109 3.42 2.24 -0.31
CA TYR A 109 4.70 2.07 0.39
C TYR A 109 5.61 3.29 0.22
N PHE A 110 5.87 3.73 -1.01
CA PHE A 110 6.73 4.88 -1.24
C PHE A 110 6.13 6.20 -0.76
N LEU A 111 4.81 6.31 -0.67
CA LEU A 111 4.15 7.48 -0.08
C LEU A 111 4.37 7.54 1.43
N LEU A 112 4.22 6.42 2.14
CA LEU A 112 4.53 6.34 3.58
C LEU A 112 6.00 6.67 3.86
N ARG A 113 6.91 6.10 3.07
CA ARG A 113 8.36 6.40 3.12
C ARG A 113 8.67 7.86 2.90
N LEU A 114 7.92 8.52 2.01
CA LEU A 114 8.07 9.94 1.73
C LEU A 114 7.52 10.82 2.86
N LYS A 115 6.41 10.41 3.49
CA LYS A 115 5.78 11.15 4.58
C LYS A 115 6.52 10.99 5.91
N ASN A 116 7.34 9.96 6.07
CA ASN A 116 8.13 9.77 7.28
C ASN A 116 9.25 10.84 7.39
N PRO A 117 9.18 11.76 8.36
CA PRO A 117 10.15 12.85 8.49
C PRO A 117 11.56 12.35 8.85
N LYS A 118 11.69 11.12 9.37
CA LYS A 118 12.97 10.51 9.69
C LYS A 118 13.65 9.86 8.49
N SER A 119 12.95 9.66 7.38
CA SER A 119 13.55 9.01 6.22
C SER A 119 14.62 9.91 5.58
N ARG A 120 15.69 9.31 5.08
CA ARG A 120 16.76 9.97 4.31
C ARG A 120 16.55 9.75 2.82
N LEU A 121 15.52 9.01 2.44
CA LEU A 121 15.27 8.51 1.09
C LEU A 121 14.13 9.24 0.38
N HIS A 122 13.68 10.39 0.90
CA HIS A 122 12.64 11.26 0.34
C HIS A 122 12.76 11.48 -1.17
N GLY A 123 13.95 11.77 -1.69
CA GLY A 123 14.15 12.00 -3.13
C GLY A 123 13.85 10.76 -4.00
N ARG A 124 14.22 9.57 -3.50
CA ARG A 124 13.94 8.28 -4.14
C ARG A 124 12.45 7.98 -4.10
N SER A 125 11.83 8.12 -2.93
CA SER A 125 10.41 7.90 -2.70
C SER A 125 9.54 8.83 -3.55
N LYS A 126 9.84 10.14 -3.54
CA LYS A 126 9.18 11.14 -4.41
C LYS A 126 9.23 10.74 -5.88
N LYS A 127 10.42 10.35 -6.38
CA LYS A 127 10.59 9.90 -7.78
C LYS A 127 9.75 8.67 -8.09
N MET A 128 9.62 7.73 -7.16
CA MET A 128 8.79 6.54 -7.34
C MET A 128 7.30 6.87 -7.34
N VAL A 129 6.82 7.65 -6.37
CA VAL A 129 5.42 8.13 -6.34
C VAL A 129 5.05 8.85 -7.64
N SER A 130 5.90 9.77 -8.12
CA SER A 130 5.69 10.46 -9.40
C SER A 130 5.55 9.52 -10.60
N LYS A 131 6.38 8.47 -10.66
CA LYS A 131 6.37 7.49 -11.74
C LYS A 131 5.13 6.62 -11.70
N ILE A 132 4.74 6.17 -10.52
CA ILE A 132 3.54 5.34 -10.31
C ILE A 132 2.30 6.15 -10.65
N LEU A 133 2.21 7.40 -10.19
CA LEU A 133 1.11 8.30 -10.52
C LEU A 133 0.97 8.49 -12.04
N SER A 134 2.10 8.74 -12.73
CA SER A 134 2.11 8.89 -14.20
C SER A 134 1.69 7.60 -14.90
N PHE A 135 2.14 6.44 -14.41
CA PHE A 135 1.75 5.14 -14.94
C PHE A 135 0.25 4.88 -14.78
N MET A 136 -0.32 5.15 -13.61
CA MET A 136 -1.74 4.96 -13.34
C MET A 136 -2.61 5.91 -14.17
N ALA A 137 -2.20 7.17 -14.32
CA ALA A 137 -2.84 8.12 -15.21
C ALA A 137 -2.82 7.64 -16.68
N ASP A 138 -1.70 7.09 -17.15
CA ASP A 138 -1.58 6.53 -18.49
C ASP A 138 -2.42 5.26 -18.71
N MET A 139 -2.55 4.42 -17.68
CA MET A 139 -3.43 3.26 -17.68
C MET A 139 -4.89 3.67 -17.84
N LEU A 140 -5.32 4.71 -17.11
CA LEU A 140 -6.68 5.23 -17.13
C LEU A 140 -6.95 6.21 -18.28
N ARG A 141 -5.95 6.62 -19.05
CA ARG A 141 -6.14 7.52 -20.20
C ARG A 141 -6.52 6.80 -21.49
N LYS A 142 -5.97 5.61 -21.74
CA LYS A 142 -6.12 4.91 -23.03
C LYS A 142 -7.36 3.99 -23.01
N PRO A 143 -8.32 4.12 -23.94
CA PRO A 143 -9.54 3.31 -23.95
C PRO A 143 -9.29 1.79 -23.92
N GLU A 144 -8.26 1.33 -24.64
CA GLU A 144 -7.86 -0.08 -24.68
C GLU A 144 -7.39 -0.59 -23.31
N LYS A 145 -6.69 0.26 -22.54
CA LYS A 145 -6.23 -0.06 -21.19
C LYS A 145 -7.32 0.11 -20.14
N GLN A 146 -8.24 1.06 -20.35
CA GLN A 146 -9.44 1.21 -19.51
C GLN A 146 -10.31 -0.04 -19.53
N LYS A 147 -10.48 -0.70 -20.68
CA LYS A 147 -11.20 -1.99 -20.76
C LYS A 147 -10.55 -3.11 -19.95
N VAL A 148 -9.22 -3.07 -19.82
CA VAL A 148 -8.48 -4.00 -18.96
C VAL A 148 -8.71 -3.67 -17.49
N LEU A 149 -8.83 -2.38 -17.15
CA LEU A 149 -9.10 -1.90 -15.79
C LEU A 149 -10.57 -1.99 -15.37
N SER A 150 -11.52 -2.08 -16.29
CA SER A 150 -12.91 -2.38 -15.94
C SER A 150 -13.10 -3.79 -15.34
N LEU A 151 -12.03 -4.59 -15.29
CA LEU A 151 -11.96 -5.85 -14.56
C LEU A 151 -11.43 -5.66 -13.12
N SER A 152 -10.88 -4.50 -12.77
CA SER A 152 -10.50 -4.18 -11.40
C SER A 152 -11.76 -3.92 -10.56
N SER A 153 -11.73 -4.30 -9.29
CA SER A 153 -12.86 -4.05 -8.39
C SER A 153 -13.07 -2.56 -8.15
N VAL A 154 -14.32 -2.17 -7.93
CA VAL A 154 -14.72 -0.80 -7.55
C VAL A 154 -13.92 -0.30 -6.35
N ALA A 155 -13.74 -1.16 -5.35
CA ALA A 155 -12.94 -0.89 -4.17
C ALA A 155 -11.50 -0.44 -4.49
N VAL A 156 -10.83 -1.04 -5.48
CA VAL A 156 -9.46 -0.64 -5.88
C VAL A 156 -9.45 0.75 -6.49
N LEU A 157 -10.49 1.14 -7.22
CA LEU A 157 -10.60 2.47 -7.83
C LEU A 157 -10.91 3.53 -6.76
N GLU A 158 -11.76 3.24 -5.78
CA GLU A 158 -11.99 4.10 -4.62
C GLU A 158 -10.71 4.27 -3.78
N GLU A 159 -10.00 3.17 -3.49
CA GLU A 159 -8.71 3.21 -2.79
C GLU A 159 -7.67 4.01 -3.57
N THR A 160 -7.73 3.99 -4.90
CA THR A 160 -6.87 4.84 -5.73
C THR A 160 -7.23 6.30 -5.56
N VAL A 161 -8.52 6.66 -5.54
CA VAL A 161 -8.95 8.05 -5.28
C VAL A 161 -8.41 8.52 -3.94
N ASP A 162 -8.58 7.71 -2.89
CA ASP A 162 -8.13 8.07 -1.56
C ASP A 162 -6.58 8.17 -1.50
N TRP A 163 -5.83 7.26 -2.13
CA TRP A 163 -4.37 7.37 -2.26
C TRP A 163 -3.94 8.64 -3.01
N VAL A 164 -4.65 9.02 -4.08
CA VAL A 164 -4.33 10.22 -4.86
C VAL A 164 -4.54 11.51 -4.06
N LYS A 165 -5.54 11.55 -3.17
CA LYS A 165 -5.71 12.68 -2.22
C LYS A 165 -4.48 12.80 -1.32
N GLU A 166 -4.01 11.69 -0.77
CA GLU A 166 -2.80 11.67 0.08
C GLU A 166 -1.52 12.08 -0.68
N VAL A 167 -1.44 11.79 -1.99
CA VAL A 167 -0.36 12.28 -2.87
C VAL A 167 -0.49 13.79 -3.16
N CYS A 168 -1.71 14.30 -3.24
CA CYS A 168 -1.98 15.73 -3.42
C CYS A 168 -1.43 16.55 -2.26
N ASP A 169 -1.60 16.08 -1.02
CA ASP A 169 -1.15 16.76 0.20
C ASP A 169 0.37 16.90 0.29
N VAL A 170 1.13 16.08 -0.44
CA VAL A 170 2.59 16.18 -0.52
C VAL A 170 3.08 16.95 -1.76
N HIS A 171 2.16 17.59 -2.50
CA HIS A 171 2.42 18.45 -3.66
C HIS A 171 3.30 17.79 -4.74
N ILE A 172 3.03 16.53 -5.05
CA ILE A 172 3.74 15.78 -6.08
C ILE A 172 2.90 15.68 -7.35
N CYS A 173 3.48 16.12 -8.47
CA CYS A 173 2.92 15.91 -9.81
C CYS A 173 1.43 16.33 -9.90
N GLU A 174 1.10 17.53 -9.39
CA GLU A 174 -0.27 18.03 -9.28
C GLU A 174 -1.08 17.94 -10.58
N LYS A 175 -0.46 18.20 -11.73
CA LYS A 175 -1.10 18.03 -13.03
C LYS A 175 -1.57 16.58 -13.27
N GLN A 176 -0.79 15.60 -12.84
CA GLN A 176 -1.10 14.19 -13.02
C GLN A 176 -2.11 13.71 -11.98
N VAL A 177 -2.08 14.28 -10.78
CA VAL A 177 -3.14 14.11 -9.77
C VAL A 177 -4.48 14.55 -10.35
N VAL A 178 -4.57 15.75 -10.91
CA VAL A 178 -5.80 16.27 -11.53
C VAL A 178 -6.27 15.37 -12.66
N ILE A 179 -5.39 15.03 -13.61
CA ILE A 179 -5.73 14.13 -14.73
C ILE A 179 -6.26 12.80 -14.23
N LEU A 180 -5.65 12.22 -13.21
CA LEU A 180 -6.04 10.93 -12.67
C LEU A 180 -7.40 11.00 -11.97
N LEU A 181 -7.62 12.01 -11.13
CA LEU A 181 -8.90 12.24 -10.45
C LEU A 181 -10.05 12.46 -11.45
N GLU A 182 -9.86 13.34 -12.43
CA GLU A 182 -10.87 13.58 -13.48
C GLU A 182 -11.29 12.28 -14.18
N ARG A 183 -10.33 11.37 -14.41
CA ARG A 183 -10.60 10.09 -15.07
C ARG A 183 -11.30 9.09 -14.14
N LEU A 184 -10.91 9.04 -12.87
CA LEU A 184 -11.58 8.18 -11.89
C LEU A 184 -13.03 8.61 -11.67
N TYR A 185 -13.29 9.92 -11.55
CA TYR A 185 -14.65 10.46 -11.46
C TYR A 185 -15.46 10.20 -12.72
N TYR A 186 -14.88 10.36 -13.92
CA TYR A 186 -15.56 10.02 -15.17
C TYR A 186 -15.96 8.54 -15.26
N LEU A 187 -15.11 7.63 -14.75
CA LEU A 187 -15.44 6.20 -14.70
C LEU A 187 -16.55 5.91 -13.68
N GLN A 188 -16.57 6.65 -12.56
CA GLN A 188 -17.65 6.61 -11.57
C GLN A 188 -18.99 7.03 -12.17
N GLU A 189 -19.04 8.19 -12.83
CA GLU A 189 -20.26 8.74 -13.43
C GLU A 189 -20.85 7.83 -14.53
N LYS A 190 -20.02 7.06 -15.22
CA LYS A 190 -20.46 6.09 -16.23
C LYS A 190 -21.12 4.83 -15.66
N GLY A 191 -21.29 4.73 -14.34
CA GLY A 191 -21.84 3.54 -13.70
C GLY A 191 -20.95 2.31 -13.84
N MET A 192 -19.66 2.50 -14.16
CA MET A 192 -18.67 1.41 -14.14
C MET A 192 -18.17 1.13 -12.72
N LEU A 193 -18.47 2.02 -11.78
CA LEU A 193 -18.33 1.81 -10.34
C LEU A 193 -19.74 1.52 -9.80
N GLY A 194 -20.02 0.27 -9.46
CA GLY A 194 -21.31 -0.14 -8.86
C GLY A 194 -21.55 0.44 -7.47
N GLU A 195 -22.70 0.12 -6.88
CA GLU A 195 -23.10 0.54 -5.52
C GLU A 195 -22.06 0.15 -4.45
N GLU A 196 -22.03 0.92 -3.35
CA GLU A 196 -21.07 0.87 -2.23
C GLU A 196 -20.51 -0.55 -2.01
N ALA A 197 -19.26 -0.74 -2.44
CA ALA A 197 -18.60 -2.03 -2.27
C ALA A 197 -18.20 -2.18 -0.79
N ASP A 198 -18.98 -2.97 -0.05
CA ASP A 198 -18.49 -3.67 1.15
C ASP A 198 -17.36 -4.62 0.70
N GLY A 199 -16.15 -4.07 0.58
CA GLY A 199 -15.05 -4.74 -0.12
C GLY A 199 -13.72 -3.98 -0.15
N LYS A 200 -13.60 -2.82 0.51
CA LYS A 200 -12.31 -2.13 0.68
C LYS A 200 -11.32 -3.06 1.40
N ASN A 201 -10.08 -3.05 0.95
CA ASN A 201 -9.00 -3.83 1.53
C ASN A 201 -8.82 -3.45 3.02
N ALA A 202 -9.07 -4.42 3.89
CA ALA A 202 -9.03 -4.21 5.35
C ALA A 202 -7.65 -3.75 5.81
N LEU A 203 -6.59 -4.33 5.26
CA LEU A 203 -5.21 -3.96 5.59
C LEU A 203 -4.90 -2.51 5.21
N ARG A 204 -5.28 -2.04 4.02
CA ARG A 204 -5.03 -0.65 3.60
C ARG A 204 -5.76 0.34 4.50
N ARG A 205 -7.04 0.06 4.81
CA ARG A 205 -7.82 0.88 5.77
C ARG A 205 -7.13 0.95 7.12
N GLN A 206 -6.72 -0.21 7.64
CA GLN A 206 -6.05 -0.29 8.93
C GLN A 206 -4.69 0.41 8.93
N ILE A 207 -3.93 0.33 7.83
CA ILE A 207 -2.69 1.09 7.64
C ILE A 207 -2.97 2.58 7.75
N TRP A 208 -4.01 3.10 7.08
CA TRP A 208 -4.35 4.52 7.16
C TRP A 208 -4.81 4.94 8.54
N ASP A 209 -5.70 4.17 9.18
CA ASP A 209 -6.15 4.42 10.55
C ASP A 209 -5.01 4.37 11.57
N PHE A 210 -3.95 3.63 11.27
CA PHE A 210 -2.79 3.51 12.14
C PHE A 210 -1.76 4.60 11.86
N TYR A 211 -1.53 4.97 10.60
CA TYR A 211 -0.50 5.91 10.20
C TYR A 211 -0.90 7.37 10.45
N TYR A 212 -2.15 7.73 10.14
CA TYR A 212 -2.71 9.07 10.34
C TYR A 212 -3.38 9.16 11.72
#